data_AF-A0A1F2TJB6-F1
#
_entry.id   AF-A0A1F2TJB6-F1
#
_cell.length_a   1.000
_cell.length_b   1.000
_cell.length_c   1.000
_cell.angle_alpha   90.00
_cell.angle_beta   90.00
_cell.angle_gamma   90.00
#
_symmetry.space_group_name_H-M   'P 1'
#
loop_
_entity.id
_entity.type
_entity.pdbx_description
1 polymer ?
#
loop_
_entity_poly.entity_id
_entity_poly.type
_entity_poly.pdbx_seq_one_letter_code
_entity_poly.pdbx_strand_id
1 'polypeptide(L)' 'MPFDIVVFDPPYDAAPAEALAGADAVVASGGVLVLEHRRKETPPESSGRLVRVRQVASGDSGLSFYQMAEAPAK' A
#
# COMPACT_ATOMS: atom_id res chain seq x y z
N MET A 1 -1.98 4.47 -18.28
CA MET A 1 -0.56 4.49 -17.84
C MET A 1 -0.57 4.33 -16.33
N PRO A 2 0.28 3.47 -15.75
CA PRO A 2 0.41 3.37 -14.30
C PRO A 2 1.14 4.60 -13.71
N PHE A 3 1.04 4.79 -12.40
CA PHE A 3 1.62 5.93 -11.67
C PHE A 3 2.86 5.51 -10.88
N ASP A 4 3.84 6.41 -10.79
CA ASP A 4 5.05 6.20 -9.98
C ASP A 4 4.78 6.38 -8.48
N ILE A 5 3.80 7.22 -8.12
CA ILE A 5 3.37 7.45 -6.74
C ILE A 5 1.84 7.37 -6.69
N VAL A 6 1.33 6.51 -5.84
CA VAL A 6 -0.10 6.37 -5.54
C VAL A 6 -0.31 6.60 -4.04
N VAL A 7 -1.27 7.45 -3.68
CA VAL A 7 -1.58 7.73 -2.26
C VAL A 7 -3.04 7.41 -2.02
N PHE A 8 -3.30 6.51 -1.07
CA PHE A 8 -4.62 6.20 -0.58
C PHE A 8 -4.77 6.75 0.83
N ASP A 9 -5.70 7.69 0.99
CA ASP A 9 -6.20 8.19 2.26
C ASP A 9 -7.70 7.91 2.33
N PRO A 10 -8.08 6.63 2.57
CA PRO A 10 -9.47 6.25 2.62
C PRO A 10 -10.12 6.75 3.92
N PRO A 11 -11.45 6.99 3.94
CA PRO A 11 -12.15 7.33 5.17
C PRO A 11 -11.98 6.22 6.21
N TYR A 12 -12.03 6.59 7.50
CA TYR A 12 -11.72 5.71 8.65
C TYR A 12 -12.47 4.38 8.74
N ASP A 13 -13.52 4.21 7.96
CA ASP A 13 -14.43 3.07 8.00
C ASP A 13 -13.99 1.97 7.01
N ALA A 14 -13.09 2.29 6.07
CA ALA A 14 -12.59 1.38 5.07
C ALA A 14 -11.46 0.51 5.65
N ALA A 15 -11.62 -0.81 5.54
CA ALA A 15 -10.56 -1.71 5.96
C ALA A 15 -9.33 -1.55 5.02
N PRO A 16 -8.08 -1.50 5.55
CA PRO A 16 -6.87 -1.43 4.74
C PRO A 16 -6.79 -2.46 3.60
N ALA A 17 -7.30 -3.67 3.83
CA ALA A 17 -7.31 -4.73 2.82
C ALA A 17 -8.26 -4.41 1.65
N GLU A 18 -9.40 -3.78 1.92
CA GLU A 18 -10.37 -3.36 0.90
C GLU A 18 -9.80 -2.20 0.08
N ALA A 19 -9.17 -1.23 0.74
CA ALA A 19 -8.51 -0.11 0.07
C ALA A 19 -7.41 -0.57 -0.90
N LEU A 20 -6.70 -1.66 -0.59
CA LEU A 20 -5.61 -2.18 -1.42
C LEU A 20 -6.05 -3.13 -2.54
N ALA A 21 -7.33 -3.52 -2.59
CA ALA A 21 -7.80 -4.52 -3.54
C ALA A 21 -7.67 -4.02 -4.99
N GLY A 22 -6.86 -4.72 -5.81
CA GLY A 22 -6.63 -4.38 -7.22
C GLY A 22 -5.76 -3.13 -7.46
N ALA A 23 -5.18 -2.55 -6.41
CA ALA A 23 -4.35 -1.35 -6.50
C ALA A 23 -3.05 -1.59 -7.31
N ASP A 24 -2.60 -2.84 -7.42
CA ASP A 24 -1.43 -3.23 -8.21
C ASP A 24 -1.60 -2.98 -9.72
N ALA A 25 -2.82 -2.78 -10.20
CA ALA A 25 -3.10 -2.44 -11.60
C ALA A 25 -2.71 -1.00 -11.96
N VAL A 26 -2.61 -0.10 -10.98
CA VAL A 26 -2.34 1.34 -11.20
C VAL A 26 -0.95 1.77 -10.76
N VAL A 27 -0.19 0.91 -10.08
CA VAL A 27 1.19 1.19 -9.62
C VAL A 27 2.20 0.77 -10.69
N ALA A 28 3.15 1.65 -11.01
CA ALA A 28 4.22 1.33 -11.94
C ALA A 28 5.17 0.27 -11.36
N SER A 29 5.94 -0.42 -12.20
CA SER A 29 6.84 -1.50 -11.74
C SER A 29 7.86 -1.05 -10.69
N GLY A 30 8.31 0.21 -10.74
CA GLY A 30 9.20 0.83 -9.75
C GLY A 30 8.47 1.84 -8.86
N GLY A 31 7.15 1.90 -8.94
CA GLY A 31 6.33 2.85 -8.21
C GLY A 31 6.11 2.45 -6.75
N VAL A 32 5.58 3.39 -5.98
CA VAL A 32 5.23 3.20 -4.58
C VAL A 32 3.76 3.55 -4.36
N LEU A 33 3.07 2.72 -3.58
CA LEU A 33 1.78 3.04 -3.01
C LEU A 33 1.94 3.36 -1.52
N VAL A 34 1.39 4.49 -1.10
CA VAL A 34 1.32 4.90 0.30
C VAL A 34 -0.13 4.79 0.76
N LEU A 35 -0.37 3.96 1.77
CA LEU A 35 -1.66 3.84 2.43
C LEU A 35 -1.59 4.55 3.79
N GLU A 36 -2.40 5.59 3.96
CA GLU A 36 -2.72 6.12 5.28
C GLU A 36 -3.81 5.27 5.93
N HIS A 37 -3.64 5.00 7.23
CA HIS A 37 -4.58 4.23 8.03
C HIS A 37 -4.46 4.64 9.50
N ARG A 38 -5.39 4.18 10.35
CA ARG A 38 -5.23 4.37 11.79
C ARG A 38 -4.08 3.52 12.29
N ARG A 39 -3.29 4.04 13.24
CA ARG A 39 -2.14 3.32 13.82
C ARG A 39 -2.49 1.94 14.37
N LYS A 40 -3.71 1.76 14.89
CA LYS A 40 -4.20 0.49 15.46
C LYS A 40 -4.59 -0.55 14.40
N GLU A 41 -4.80 -0.12 13.16
CA GLU A 41 -5.07 -1.02 12.05
C GLU A 41 -3.75 -1.64 11.57
N THR A 42 -3.83 -2.91 11.18
CA THR A 42 -2.69 -3.63 10.60
C THR A 42 -3.01 -3.90 9.13
N PRO A 43 -2.52 -3.06 8.21
CA PRO A 43 -2.61 -3.37 6.79
C PRO A 43 -1.96 -4.72 6.48
N PRO A 44 -2.44 -5.44 5.46
CA PRO A 44 -1.88 -6.72 5.09
C PRO A 44 -0.43 -6.56 4.61
N GLU A 45 0.39 -7.59 4.79
CA GLU A 45 1.77 -7.61 4.28
C GLU A 45 1.83 -7.61 2.75
N SER A 46 0.78 -8.10 2.08
CA SER A 46 0.66 -8.10 0.63
C SER A 46 -0.78 -7.94 0.16
N SER A 47 -0.96 -7.41 -1.06
CA SER A 47 -2.24 -7.35 -1.77
C SER A 47 -1.99 -7.47 -3.27
N GLY A 48 -2.45 -8.56 -3.89
CA GLY A 48 -2.10 -8.87 -5.27
C GLY A 48 -0.58 -8.97 -5.43
N ARG A 49 0.00 -8.14 -6.32
CA ARG A 49 1.45 -8.03 -6.53
C ARG A 49 2.13 -7.00 -5.63
N LEU A 50 1.41 -6.27 -4.80
CA LEU A 50 1.99 -5.31 -3.88
C LEU A 50 2.48 -6.01 -2.60
N VAL A 51 3.66 -5.64 -2.14
CA VAL A 51 4.27 -6.10 -0.89
C VAL A 51 4.61 -4.88 -0.04
N ARG A 52 4.24 -4.91 1.25
CA ARG A 52 4.57 -3.85 2.19
C ARG A 52 6.07 -3.89 2.49
N VAL A 53 6.77 -2.80 2.15
CA VAL A 53 8.22 -2.69 2.32
C VAL A 53 8.62 -1.82 3.51
N ARG A 54 7.71 -0.97 3.98
CA ARG A 54 7.96 -0.07 5.10
C ARG A 54 6.65 0.32 5.76
N GLN A 55 6.71 0.56 7.07
CA GLN A 55 5.63 1.18 7.82
C GLN A 55 6.20 2.26 8.74
N VAL A 56 5.48 3.36 8.87
CA VAL A 56 5.82 4.49 9.76
C VAL A 56 4.57 4.82 10.57
N ALA A 57 4.73 5.17 11.85
CA ALA A 57 3.63 5.64 12.68
C ALA A 57 3.96 7.05 13.20
N SER A 58 2.96 7.93 13.22
CA SER A 58 3.06 9.29 13.77
C SER A 58 1.75 9.67 14.44
N GLY A 59 1.79 9.91 15.75
CA GLY A 59 0.57 10.11 16.54
C GLY A 59 -0.39 8.92 16.41
N ASP A 60 -1.60 9.20 15.91
CA ASP A 60 -2.66 8.23 15.68
C ASP A 60 -2.73 7.71 14.22
N SER A 61 -1.90 8.23 13.33
CA SER A 61 -1.81 7.78 11.93
C SER A 61 -0.68 6.77 11.74
N GLY A 62 -0.91 5.83 10.83
CA GLY A 62 0.07 4.91 10.27
C GLY A 62 0.16 5.11 8.76
N LEU A 63 1.37 5.10 8.22
CA LEU A 63 1.65 5.07 6.79
C LEU A 63 2.29 3.73 6.45
N SER A 64 1.66 2.97 5.57
CA SER A 64 2.18 1.72 5.03
C SER A 64 2.59 1.92 3.57
N PHE A 65 3.82 1.56 3.23
CA PHE A 65 4.40 1.72 1.89
C PHE A 65 4.47 0.37 1.20
N TYR A 66 3.96 0.30 -0.01
CA TYR A 66 3.90 -0.89 -0.84
C TYR A 66 4.64 -0.69 -2.16
N GLN A 67 5.32 -1.73 -2.62
CA GLN A 67 5.97 -1.78 -3.93
C GLN A 67 5.56 -3.07 -4.64
N MET A 68 5.74 -3.09 -5.97
CA MET A 68 5.55 -4.31 -6.76
C MET A 68 6.56 -5.37 -6.30
N ALA A 69 6.08 -6.59 -6.08
CA ALA A 69 6.94 -7.74 -5.86
C ALA A 69 7.91 -7.85 -7.04
N GLU A 70 9.21 -7.89 -6.73
CA GLU A 70 10.21 -8.19 -7.74
C GLU A 70 9.90 -9.59 -8.28
N ALA A 71 9.80 -9.72 -9.61
CA ALA A 71 9.75 -11.05 -10.20
C ALA A 71 11.04 -11.78 -9.79
N PRO A 72 10.96 -13.04 -9.33
CA PRO A 72 12.16 -13.79 -8.98
C PRO A 72 13.12 -13.75 -10.18
N ALA A 73 14.37 -13.34 -9.92
CA ALA A 73 15.41 -13.35 -10.93
C ALA A 73 15.53 -14.77 -11.52
N LYS A 74 15.45 -14.87 -12.85
CA LYS A 74 15.56 -16.13 -13.59
C LYS A 74 16.96 -16.72 -13.49
#